data_AF-A0A5A9PMC2-F1
#
_entry.id   AF-A0A5A9PMC2-F1
#
_cell.length_a   1.000
_cell.length_b   1.000
_cell.length_c   1.000
_cell.angle_alpha   90.00
_cell.angle_beta   90.00
_cell.angle_gamma   90.00
#
_symmetry.space_group_name_H-M   'P 1'
#
loop_
_entity.id
_entity.type
_entity.pdbx_description
1 polymer ?
#
loop_
_entity_poly.entity_id
_entity_poly.type
_entity_poly.pdbx_seq_one_letter_code
_entity_poly.pdbx_strand_id
1 'polypeptide(L)'
;MTDENINVVGPSVTEEDIRVLMKRKDEIEEQIKAYYDMLQDQGDVGLHAPLVDVEGFPRADVDLYAVRTARQSISCLQNDHKALMTEIENALHTLHANAKVGHERDDAKTKAAKQVVSMLSPFAIVDTVIQGSPAFQGGLRVGDEVMEFGSVNTQNFSNLHDIASVVQHSEGKILRVGLIRNGQETHLVVTPQKWTGRGLLGVQLSTSSPMTSGSTKFIKPNNTSSISRCPLTIFTFVMLLCYFEFDGSTNACIVVQR
;
A
#
# COMPACT_ATOMS: atom_id res chain seq x y z
N MET A 1 -16.78 -1.06 45.24
CA MET A 1 -15.66 -0.18 44.87
C MET A 1 -15.22 -0.63 43.50
N THR A 2 -15.62 0.12 42.49
CA THR A 2 -15.44 -0.20 41.06
C THR A 2 -14.06 0.27 40.63
N ASP A 3 -13.24 -0.68 40.18
CA ASP A 3 -11.95 -0.41 39.53
C ASP A 3 -12.22 0.23 38.16
N GLU A 4 -12.00 1.54 38.04
CA GLU A 4 -12.01 2.21 36.75
C GLU A 4 -10.72 1.90 36.00
N ASN A 5 -10.88 1.12 34.94
CA ASN A 5 -9.88 0.81 33.93
C ASN A 5 -9.56 2.10 33.13
N ILE A 6 -8.61 2.89 33.63
CA ILE A 6 -8.05 4.03 32.89
C ILE A 6 -7.20 3.45 31.76
N ASN A 7 -7.83 3.30 30.60
CA ASN A 7 -7.14 3.05 29.33
C ASN A 7 -6.30 4.29 29.01
N VAL A 8 -5.07 4.34 29.50
CA VAL A 8 -4.06 5.33 29.11
C VAL A 8 -3.67 5.03 27.67
N VAL A 9 -4.50 5.48 26.74
CA VAL A 9 -4.10 5.66 25.35
C VAL A 9 -3.07 6.78 25.38
N GLY A 10 -1.78 6.41 25.37
CA GLY A 10 -0.71 7.38 25.21
C GLY A 10 -0.98 8.25 23.98
N PRO A 11 -0.63 9.55 24.00
CA PRO A 11 -0.92 10.45 22.90
C PRO A 11 -0.26 9.91 21.63
N SER A 12 -1.07 9.35 20.73
CA SER A 12 -0.62 8.97 19.40
C SER A 12 -0.41 10.26 18.63
N VAL A 13 0.83 10.74 18.61
CA VAL A 13 1.23 11.92 17.84
C VAL A 13 0.75 11.74 16.40
N THR A 14 -0.05 12.69 15.94
CA THR A 14 -0.64 12.67 14.59
C THR A 14 0.18 13.51 13.62
N GLU A 15 0.00 13.30 12.32
CA GLU A 15 0.64 14.12 11.28
C GLU A 15 0.25 15.61 11.41
N GLU A 16 -0.97 15.89 11.87
CA GLU A 16 -1.45 17.25 12.08
C GLU A 16 -0.70 17.94 13.22
N ASP A 17 -0.38 17.23 14.31
CA ASP A 17 0.41 17.77 15.41
C ASP A 17 1.81 18.21 14.93
N ILE A 18 2.44 17.42 14.05
CA ILE A 18 3.75 17.74 13.45
C ILE A 18 3.64 18.99 12.58
N ARG A 19 2.57 19.10 11.77
CA ARG A 19 2.32 20.27 10.92
C ARG A 19 2.13 21.54 11.76
N VAL A 20 1.42 21.44 12.88
CA VAL A 20 1.26 22.56 13.83
C VAL A 20 2.60 22.96 14.44
N LEU A 21 3.44 22.01 14.84
CA LEU A 21 4.78 22.31 15.35
C LEU A 21 5.65 22.99 14.29
N MET A 22 5.64 22.50 13.04
CA MET A 22 6.37 23.14 11.94
C MET A 22 5.91 24.58 11.68
N LYS A 23 4.60 24.83 11.73
CA LYS A 23 4.09 26.20 11.60
C LYS A 23 4.59 27.11 12.72
N ARG A 24 4.56 26.63 13.97
CA ARG A 24 5.06 27.38 15.13
C ARG A 24 6.57 27.64 15.05
N LYS A 25 7.36 26.70 14.50
CA LYS A 25 8.78 26.92 14.19
C LYS A 25 8.95 28.12 13.26
N ASP A 26 8.20 28.16 12.17
CA ASP A 26 8.33 29.20 11.14
C ASP A 26 7.92 30.57 11.69
N GLU A 27 6.89 30.63 12.54
CA GLU A 27 6.50 31.85 13.26
C GLU A 27 7.62 32.38 14.18
N ILE A 28 8.32 31.48 14.90
CA ILE A 28 9.47 31.86 15.74
C ILE A 28 10.64 32.35 14.89
N GLU A 29 10.91 31.70 13.76
CA GLU A 29 11.98 32.12 12.83
C GLU A 29 11.71 33.51 12.24
N GLU A 30 10.45 33.80 11.90
CA GLU A 30 10.04 35.11 11.44
C GLU A 30 10.21 36.18 12.53
N GLN A 31 9.84 35.88 13.78
CA GLN A 31 10.05 36.78 14.91
C GLN A 31 11.54 37.05 15.15
N ILE A 32 12.38 36.01 15.13
CA ILE A 32 13.82 36.14 15.27
C ILE A 32 14.37 37.07 14.17
N LYS A 33 13.94 36.85 12.92
CA LYS A 33 14.35 37.68 11.78
C LYS A 33 13.95 39.15 11.97
N ALA A 34 12.71 39.41 12.40
CA ALA A 34 12.25 40.78 12.65
C ALA A 34 13.11 41.52 13.69
N TYR A 35 13.53 40.84 14.76
CA TYR A 35 14.44 41.43 15.74
C TYR A 35 15.86 41.64 15.19
N TYR A 36 16.34 40.77 14.29
CA TYR A 36 17.63 40.99 13.61
C TYR A 36 17.57 42.21 12.69
N ASP A 37 16.50 42.37 11.91
CA ASP A 37 16.30 43.51 11.02
C ASP A 37 16.29 44.82 11.83
N MET A 38 15.56 44.83 12.95
CA MET A 38 15.54 45.95 13.91
C MET A 38 16.93 46.29 14.48
N LEU A 39 17.76 45.28 14.78
CA LEU A 39 19.14 45.50 15.25
C LEU A 39 20.04 46.07 14.15
N GLN A 40 19.79 45.70 12.90
CA GLN A 40 20.54 46.19 11.75
C GLN A 40 20.26 47.68 11.49
N ASP A 41 19.00 48.11 11.66
CA ASP A 41 18.56 49.50 11.53
C ASP A 41 19.17 50.43 12.60
N GLN A 42 19.44 49.92 13.80
CA GLN A 42 19.98 50.69 14.93
C GLN A 42 21.52 50.82 14.92
N GLY A 43 22.18 50.40 13.83
CA GLY A 43 23.62 50.63 13.61
C GLY A 43 24.49 49.39 13.85
N ASP A 44 24.22 48.30 13.12
CA ASP A 44 25.02 47.06 13.09
C ASP A 44 25.56 46.60 14.46
N VAL A 45 24.77 46.84 15.51
CA VAL A 45 25.13 46.50 16.88
C VAL A 45 24.75 45.03 17.05
N GLY A 46 25.59 44.13 16.51
CA GLY A 46 25.37 42.69 16.53
C GLY A 46 25.08 42.15 17.94
N LEU A 47 24.65 40.89 18.07
CA LEU A 47 24.13 40.33 19.33
C LEU A 47 25.03 40.49 20.57
N HIS A 48 26.35 40.56 20.38
CA HIS A 48 27.33 40.61 21.46
C HIS A 48 28.14 41.92 21.51
N ALA A 49 27.82 42.90 20.68
CA ALA A 49 28.61 44.14 20.60
C ALA A 49 28.47 44.98 21.89
N PRO A 50 29.54 45.67 22.35
CA PRO A 50 29.50 46.54 23.52
C PRO A 50 28.51 47.69 23.35
N LEU A 51 27.70 47.94 24.38
CA LEU A 51 26.71 49.02 24.43
C LEU A 51 27.24 50.31 25.07
N VAL A 52 28.52 50.31 25.43
CA VAL A 52 29.22 51.46 25.99
C VAL A 52 30.27 51.94 25.00
N ASP A 53 30.60 53.22 25.09
CA ASP A 53 31.70 53.82 24.35
C ASP A 53 33.07 53.50 25.01
N VAL A 54 34.13 54.09 24.46
CA VAL A 54 35.51 53.91 24.95
C VAL A 54 35.76 54.58 26.31
N GLU A 55 34.90 55.51 26.71
CA GLU A 55 34.96 56.23 27.99
C GLU A 55 34.12 55.55 29.08
N GLY A 56 33.33 54.54 28.70
CA GLY A 56 32.47 53.77 29.61
C GLY A 56 31.07 54.36 29.78
N PHE A 57 30.69 55.33 28.95
CA PHE A 57 29.35 55.91 28.94
C PHE A 57 28.42 55.16 27.97
N PRO A 58 27.09 55.18 28.22
CA PRO A 58 26.13 54.58 27.31
C PRO A 58 26.18 55.27 25.95
N ARG A 59 26.26 54.48 24.88
CA ARG A 59 26.28 55.00 23.51
C ARG A 59 25.05 55.87 23.21
N ALA A 60 25.28 57.07 22.70
CA ALA A 60 24.22 58.03 22.37
C ALA A 60 23.70 57.87 20.93
N ASP A 61 24.43 57.15 20.09
CA ASP A 61 24.12 56.87 18.68
C ASP A 61 23.07 55.76 18.49
N VAL A 62 22.78 54.98 19.54
CA VAL A 62 21.96 53.76 19.47
C VAL A 62 20.90 53.78 20.57
N ASP A 63 19.68 53.34 20.26
CA ASP A 63 18.70 53.07 21.31
C ASP A 63 19.06 51.78 22.08
N LEU A 64 19.73 51.99 23.21
CA LEU A 64 20.18 50.93 24.12
C LEU A 64 19.04 50.08 24.66
N TYR A 65 17.88 50.67 24.89
CA TYR A 65 16.73 49.96 25.44
C TYR A 65 16.14 49.01 24.40
N ALA A 66 15.98 49.50 23.17
CA ALA A 66 15.56 48.72 22.02
C ALA A 66 16.52 47.54 21.76
N VAL A 67 17.84 47.81 21.70
CA VAL A 67 18.85 46.78 21.45
C VAL A 67 18.91 45.72 22.55
N ARG A 68 18.85 46.15 23.83
CA ARG A 68 18.85 45.20 24.95
C ARG A 68 17.62 44.30 24.95
N THR A 69 16.45 44.88 24.67
CA THR A 69 15.19 44.14 24.59
C THR A 69 15.22 43.16 23.42
N ALA A 70 15.66 43.60 22.24
CA ALA A 70 15.79 42.74 21.07
C ALA A 70 16.76 41.57 21.31
N ARG A 71 17.93 41.81 21.89
CA ARG A 71 18.90 40.74 22.23
C ARG A 71 18.33 39.72 23.21
N GLN A 72 17.60 40.19 24.23
CA GLN A 72 16.94 39.32 25.19
C GLN A 72 15.87 38.46 24.49
N SER A 73 15.01 39.08 23.69
CA SER A 73 13.97 38.39 22.93
C SER A 73 14.56 37.35 21.98
N ILE A 74 15.62 37.68 21.23
CA ILE A 74 16.31 36.74 20.33
C ILE A 74 16.85 35.55 21.12
N SER A 75 17.49 35.80 22.27
CA SER A 75 18.04 34.72 23.10
C SER A 75 16.95 33.77 23.61
N CYS A 76 15.81 34.33 24.04
CA CYS A 76 14.64 33.53 24.45
C CYS A 76 14.08 32.72 23.28
N LEU A 77 13.82 33.37 22.14
CA LEU A 77 13.24 32.74 20.95
C LEU A 77 14.16 31.66 20.36
N GLN A 78 15.48 31.85 20.40
CA GLN A 78 16.45 30.83 19.96
C GLN A 78 16.42 29.59 20.85
N ASN A 79 16.27 29.76 22.17
CA ASN A 79 16.11 28.63 23.08
C ASN A 79 14.79 27.90 22.84
N ASP A 80 13.70 28.63 22.63
CA ASP A 80 12.38 28.07 22.31
C ASP A 80 12.39 27.34 20.96
N HIS A 81 13.03 27.91 19.95
CA HIS A 81 13.23 27.27 18.64
C HIS A 81 13.99 25.96 18.77
N LYS A 82 15.09 25.94 19.55
CA LYS A 82 15.85 24.72 19.82
C LYS A 82 15.02 23.65 20.54
N ALA A 83 14.21 24.06 21.53
CA ALA A 83 13.31 23.16 22.24
C ALA A 83 12.26 22.56 21.29
N LEU A 84 11.67 23.39 20.44
CA LEU A 84 10.66 23.00 19.47
C LEU A 84 11.23 22.09 18.37
N MET A 85 12.45 22.34 17.90
CA MET A 85 13.14 21.43 16.97
C MET A 85 13.34 20.04 17.58
N THR A 86 13.69 19.97 18.86
CA THR A 86 13.81 18.71 19.60
C THR A 86 12.45 18.00 19.74
N GLU A 87 11.37 18.76 19.94
CA GLU A 87 10.01 18.25 19.98
C GLU A 87 9.57 17.66 18.63
N ILE A 88 9.85 18.37 17.53
CA ILE A 88 9.57 17.90 16.15
C ILE A 88 10.32 16.60 15.87
N GLU A 89 11.61 16.52 16.22
CA GLU A 89 12.43 15.32 16.06
C GLU A 89 11.79 14.12 16.79
N ASN A 90 11.41 14.30 18.05
CA ASN A 90 10.75 13.27 18.85
C ASN A 90 9.39 12.86 18.26
N ALA A 91 8.58 13.83 17.83
CA ALA A 91 7.28 13.60 17.20
C ALA A 91 7.41 12.80 15.90
N LEU A 92 8.43 13.09 15.08
CA LEU A 92 8.70 12.34 13.85
C LEU A 92 9.18 10.91 14.16
N HIS A 93 10.06 10.76 15.15
CA HIS A 93 10.52 9.45 15.60
C HIS A 93 9.37 8.57 16.11
N THR A 94 8.43 9.13 16.88
CA THR A 94 7.28 8.36 17.38
C THR A 94 6.34 7.95 16.26
N LEU A 95 6.04 8.84 15.30
CA LEU A 95 5.23 8.51 14.12
C LEU A 95 5.88 7.38 13.31
N HIS A 96 7.18 7.48 13.03
CA HIS A 96 7.89 6.47 12.26
C HIS A 96 8.04 5.14 13.01
N ALA A 97 8.24 5.18 14.33
CA ALA A 97 8.26 3.98 15.17
C ALA A 97 6.88 3.29 15.17
N ASN A 98 5.79 4.07 15.27
CA ASN A 98 4.43 3.54 15.20
C ASN A 98 4.10 2.96 13.82
N ALA A 99 4.57 3.59 12.74
CA ALA A 99 4.42 3.06 11.38
C ALA A 99 5.21 1.77 11.18
N LYS A 100 6.43 1.65 11.74
CA LYS A 100 7.22 0.41 11.73
C LYS A 100 6.56 -0.70 12.54
N VAL A 101 6.03 -0.41 13.72
CA VAL A 101 5.30 -1.39 14.54
C VAL A 101 3.98 -1.80 13.88
N GLY A 102 3.31 -0.87 13.19
CA GLY A 102 2.17 -1.17 12.33
C GLY A 102 2.57 -2.13 11.21
N HIS A 103 3.66 -1.83 10.50
CA HIS A 103 4.19 -2.71 9.45
C HIS A 103 4.69 -4.04 9.99
N GLU A 104 5.31 -4.10 11.17
CA GLU A 104 5.77 -5.34 11.81
C GLU A 104 4.61 -6.17 12.39
N ARG A 105 3.54 -5.54 12.86
CA ARG A 105 2.30 -6.23 13.27
C ARG A 105 1.51 -6.69 12.06
N ASP A 106 1.48 -5.90 10.99
CA ASP A 106 0.92 -6.31 9.72
C ASP A 106 1.80 -7.35 9.06
N ASP A 107 3.13 -7.36 9.25
CA ASP A 107 4.06 -8.39 8.79
C ASP A 107 4.03 -9.63 9.68
N ALA A 108 3.76 -9.51 10.98
CA ALA A 108 3.55 -10.63 11.89
C ALA A 108 2.15 -11.24 11.69
N LYS A 109 1.15 -10.42 11.38
CA LYS A 109 -0.18 -10.85 10.95
C LYS A 109 -0.15 -11.35 9.51
N THR A 110 0.75 -10.86 8.65
CA THR A 110 1.04 -11.37 7.30
C THR A 110 1.97 -12.60 7.34
N LYS A 111 2.74 -12.83 8.42
CA LYS A 111 3.51 -14.07 8.66
C LYS A 111 2.64 -15.15 9.30
N ALA A 112 1.73 -14.81 10.21
CA ALA A 112 0.71 -15.73 10.72
C ALA A 112 -0.41 -16.01 9.68
N ALA A 113 -0.72 -15.04 8.80
CA ALA A 113 -1.57 -15.24 7.62
C ALA A 113 -0.81 -15.74 6.38
N LYS A 114 0.53 -15.92 6.43
CA LYS A 114 1.27 -16.70 5.41
C LYS A 114 1.05 -18.20 5.57
N GLN A 115 0.36 -18.62 6.62
CA GLN A 115 0.05 -20.02 6.93
C GLN A 115 -1.42 -20.40 6.70
N VAL A 116 -2.25 -19.52 6.13
CA VAL A 116 -3.61 -19.89 5.69
C VAL A 116 -3.84 -19.42 4.27
N VAL A 117 -3.60 -20.33 3.33
CA VAL A 117 -4.04 -20.39 1.93
C VAL A 117 -5.16 -19.39 1.57
N SER A 118 -4.87 -18.41 0.71
CA SER A 118 -5.83 -17.63 -0.14
C SER A 118 -5.08 -16.37 -0.63
N MET A 119 -4.53 -16.23 -1.84
CA MET A 119 -5.19 -16.28 -3.15
C MET A 119 -4.17 -16.42 -4.31
N LEU A 120 -3.30 -17.44 -4.30
CA LEU A 120 -2.63 -17.83 -5.55
C LEU A 120 -3.52 -18.88 -6.23
N SER A 121 -4.55 -18.41 -6.93
CA SER A 121 -5.34 -19.30 -7.79
C SER A 121 -4.42 -19.81 -8.89
N PRO A 122 -4.23 -21.13 -9.06
CA PRO A 122 -3.43 -21.63 -10.16
C PRO A 122 -4.03 -21.13 -11.48
N PHE A 123 -3.16 -20.74 -12.41
CA PHE A 123 -3.55 -20.15 -13.70
C PHE A 123 -3.43 -21.14 -14.87
N ALA A 124 -2.74 -22.26 -14.66
CA ALA A 124 -2.60 -23.31 -15.66
C ALA A 124 -2.62 -24.71 -15.03
N ILE A 125 -3.00 -25.71 -15.82
CA ILE A 125 -2.99 -27.13 -15.45
C ILE A 125 -2.13 -27.89 -16.45
N VAL A 126 -1.36 -28.85 -15.96
CA VAL A 126 -0.57 -29.74 -16.81
C VAL A 126 -1.44 -30.85 -17.38
N ASP A 127 -1.74 -30.78 -18.68
CA ASP A 127 -2.55 -31.80 -19.35
C ASP A 127 -1.73 -33.03 -19.74
N THR A 128 -0.49 -32.84 -20.18
CA THR A 128 0.35 -33.92 -20.70
C THR A 128 1.83 -33.61 -20.50
N VAL A 129 2.60 -34.62 -20.09
CA VAL A 129 4.07 -34.56 -19.97
C VAL A 129 4.65 -35.71 -20.78
N ILE A 130 5.59 -35.40 -21.68
CA ILE A 130 6.21 -36.42 -22.54
C ILE A 130 7.39 -37.07 -21.80
N GLN A 131 7.49 -38.40 -21.83
CA GLN A 131 8.58 -39.13 -21.18
C GLN A 131 9.94 -38.79 -21.80
N GLY A 132 10.96 -38.63 -20.96
CA GLY A 132 12.30 -38.22 -21.39
C GLY A 132 12.43 -36.74 -21.76
N SER A 133 11.35 -35.95 -21.61
CA SER A 133 11.40 -34.49 -21.79
C SER A 133 12.03 -33.77 -20.58
N PRO A 134 12.49 -32.53 -20.74
CA PRO A 134 12.99 -31.73 -19.61
C PRO A 134 11.93 -31.45 -18.53
N ALA A 135 10.65 -31.36 -18.89
CA ALA A 135 9.54 -31.29 -17.93
C ALA A 135 9.46 -32.56 -17.08
N PHE A 136 9.57 -33.74 -17.71
CA PHE A 136 9.54 -35.02 -17.01
C PHE A 136 10.75 -35.18 -16.08
N GLN A 137 11.94 -34.80 -16.54
CA GLN A 137 13.16 -34.80 -15.73
C GLN A 137 13.07 -33.85 -14.53
N GLY A 138 12.42 -32.70 -14.70
CA GLY A 138 12.13 -31.77 -13.61
C GLY A 138 10.98 -32.19 -12.69
N GLY A 139 10.38 -33.37 -12.92
CA GLY A 139 9.39 -33.96 -12.03
C GLY A 139 7.95 -33.44 -12.19
N LEU A 140 7.66 -32.72 -13.27
CA LEU A 140 6.28 -32.32 -13.61
C LEU A 140 5.43 -33.55 -13.95
N ARG A 141 4.17 -33.52 -13.53
CA ARG A 141 3.21 -34.60 -13.75
C ARG A 141 1.90 -34.04 -14.28
N VAL A 142 1.14 -34.92 -14.92
CA VAL A 142 -0.22 -34.61 -15.40
C VAL A 142 -1.12 -34.34 -14.19
N GLY A 143 -1.91 -33.27 -14.27
CA GLY A 143 -2.80 -32.81 -13.20
C GLY A 143 -2.16 -31.86 -12.19
N ASP A 144 -0.90 -31.47 -12.37
CA ASP A 144 -0.30 -30.42 -11.55
C ASP A 144 -0.91 -29.05 -11.90
N GLU A 145 -1.31 -28.29 -10.88
CA GLU A 145 -1.86 -26.95 -11.03
C GLU A 145 -0.76 -25.91 -10.83
N VAL A 146 -0.41 -25.14 -11.85
CA VAL A 146 0.72 -24.21 -11.84
C VAL A 146 0.31 -22.87 -11.26
N MET A 147 1.07 -22.41 -10.27
CA MET A 147 0.92 -21.11 -9.61
C MET A 147 1.98 -20.10 -10.02
N GLU A 148 3.18 -20.58 -10.37
CA GLU A 148 4.33 -19.77 -10.74
C GLU A 148 5.21 -20.53 -11.73
N PHE A 149 5.67 -19.84 -12.76
CA PHE A 149 6.58 -20.39 -13.76
C PHE A 149 7.68 -19.37 -14.07
N GLY A 150 8.83 -19.50 -13.40
CA GLY A 150 9.97 -18.60 -13.58
C GLY A 150 9.65 -17.17 -13.17
N SER A 151 9.48 -16.29 -14.15
CA SER A 151 9.11 -14.88 -13.95
C SER A 151 7.61 -14.61 -14.13
N VAL A 152 6.83 -15.63 -14.49
CA VAL A 152 5.38 -15.53 -14.70
C VAL A 152 4.67 -16.04 -13.45
N ASN A 153 3.95 -15.13 -12.80
CA ASN A 153 3.13 -15.41 -11.61
C ASN A 153 1.67 -15.11 -11.93
N THR A 154 0.76 -15.49 -11.04
CA THR A 154 -0.68 -15.18 -11.14
C THR A 154 -1.00 -13.70 -11.38
N GLN A 155 -0.15 -12.77 -10.94
CA GLN A 155 -0.33 -11.33 -11.14
C GLN A 155 0.07 -10.85 -12.55
N ASN A 156 0.97 -11.56 -13.22
CA ASN A 156 1.56 -11.16 -14.50
C ASN A 156 1.20 -12.15 -15.64
N PHE A 157 0.37 -13.14 -15.36
CA PHE A 157 -0.07 -14.11 -16.34
C PHE A 157 -1.21 -13.53 -17.18
N SER A 158 -0.97 -13.33 -18.48
CA SER A 158 -2.03 -12.94 -19.42
C SER A 158 -2.47 -14.13 -20.28
N ASN A 159 -1.50 -14.86 -20.84
CA ASN A 159 -1.74 -15.98 -21.73
C ASN A 159 -0.63 -17.04 -21.60
N LEU A 160 -0.90 -18.27 -22.06
CA LEU A 160 0.10 -19.34 -22.11
C LEU A 160 1.34 -19.00 -22.95
N HIS A 161 1.23 -18.00 -23.83
CA HIS A 161 2.38 -17.49 -24.60
C HIS A 161 3.48 -16.88 -23.71
N ASP A 162 3.11 -16.29 -22.57
CA ASP A 162 4.05 -15.70 -21.62
C ASP A 162 4.97 -16.78 -21.04
N ILE A 163 4.43 -17.97 -20.77
CA ILE A 163 5.20 -19.13 -20.32
C ILE A 163 6.17 -19.57 -21.43
N ALA A 164 5.68 -19.67 -22.67
CA ALA A 164 6.49 -20.09 -23.80
C ALA A 164 7.66 -19.12 -24.04
N SER A 165 7.43 -17.81 -23.90
CA SER A 165 8.48 -16.80 -24.05
C SER A 165 9.53 -16.91 -22.96
N VAL A 166 9.15 -17.12 -21.69
CA VAL A 166 10.09 -17.34 -20.59
C VAL A 166 10.94 -18.59 -20.80
N VAL A 167 10.32 -19.68 -21.25
CA VAL A 167 11.01 -20.94 -21.58
C VAL A 167 12.04 -20.73 -22.69
N GLN A 168 11.70 -19.96 -23.73
CA GLN A 168 12.59 -19.68 -24.85
C GLN A 168 13.77 -18.79 -24.46
N HIS A 169 13.55 -17.77 -23.64
CA HIS A 169 14.63 -16.89 -23.15
C HIS A 169 15.52 -17.55 -22.08
N SER A 170 15.08 -18.67 -21.52
CA SER A 170 15.76 -19.39 -20.44
C SER A 170 16.29 -20.75 -20.88
N GLU A 171 16.56 -20.95 -22.18
CA GLU A 171 17.21 -22.16 -22.69
C GLU A 171 18.55 -22.40 -21.98
N GLY A 172 18.73 -23.59 -21.39
CA GLY A 172 19.91 -23.99 -20.64
C GLY A 172 19.99 -23.44 -19.20
N LYS A 173 19.00 -22.69 -18.73
CA LYS A 173 18.96 -22.13 -17.37
C LYS A 173 17.93 -22.83 -16.50
N ILE A 174 18.21 -22.92 -15.21
CA ILE A 174 17.26 -23.43 -14.22
C ILE A 174 16.06 -22.48 -14.07
N LEU A 175 14.85 -23.02 -14.20
CA LEU A 175 13.59 -22.34 -13.95
C LEU A 175 12.87 -22.98 -12.79
N ARG A 176 12.39 -22.16 -11.85
CA ARG A 176 11.55 -22.61 -10.74
C ARG A 176 10.10 -22.64 -11.17
N VAL A 177 9.38 -23.67 -10.77
CA VAL A 177 7.96 -23.84 -11.04
C VAL A 177 7.26 -24.12 -9.72
N GLY A 178 6.37 -23.21 -9.31
CA GLY A 178 5.48 -23.41 -8.17
C GLY A 178 4.18 -24.06 -8.64
N LEU A 179 3.78 -25.16 -8.02
CA LEU A 179 2.57 -25.89 -8.37
C LEU A 179 1.86 -26.45 -7.14
N ILE A 180 0.60 -26.83 -7.32
CA ILE A 180 -0.20 -27.56 -6.34
C ILE A 180 -0.40 -28.98 -6.86
N ARG A 181 -0.03 -29.97 -6.04
CA ARG A 181 -0.25 -31.40 -6.29
C ARG A 181 -0.99 -31.99 -5.11
N ASN A 182 -2.16 -32.59 -5.35
CA ASN A 182 -3.02 -33.14 -4.30
C ASN A 182 -3.37 -32.11 -3.18
N GLY A 183 -3.51 -30.84 -3.55
CA GLY A 183 -3.78 -29.75 -2.60
C GLY A 183 -2.57 -29.29 -1.78
N GLN A 184 -1.36 -29.82 -2.04
CA GLN A 184 -0.12 -29.36 -1.42
C GLN A 184 0.73 -28.55 -2.39
N GLU A 185 1.22 -27.41 -1.94
CA GLU A 185 2.18 -26.59 -2.66
C GLU A 185 3.53 -27.29 -2.74
N THR A 186 4.06 -27.41 -3.96
CA THR A 186 5.35 -28.02 -4.26
C THR A 186 6.10 -27.13 -5.24
N HIS A 187 7.40 -26.93 -5.00
CA HIS A 187 8.26 -26.24 -5.95
C HIS A 187 9.16 -27.24 -6.66
N LEU A 188 9.17 -27.18 -7.99
CA LEU A 188 10.02 -27.97 -8.86
C LEU A 188 11.02 -27.08 -9.59
N VAL A 189 12.07 -27.70 -10.10
CA VAL A 189 13.06 -27.04 -10.96
C VAL A 189 13.08 -27.76 -12.30
N VAL A 190 12.87 -27.01 -13.37
CA VAL A 190 12.93 -27.48 -14.75
C VAL A 190 14.01 -26.72 -15.48
N THR A 191 14.72 -27.38 -16.39
CA THR A 191 15.74 -26.72 -17.22
C THR A 191 15.34 -26.87 -18.67
N PRO A 192 14.87 -25.80 -19.35
CA PRO A 192 14.52 -25.86 -20.76
C PRO A 192 15.74 -26.23 -21.61
N GLN A 193 15.64 -27.26 -22.44
CA GLN A 193 16.72 -27.68 -23.33
C GLN A 193 16.17 -28.38 -24.58
N LYS A 194 16.95 -28.39 -25.65
CA LYS A 194 16.62 -29.19 -26.84
C LYS A 194 16.62 -30.67 -26.49
N TRP A 195 15.58 -31.37 -26.91
CA TRP A 195 15.37 -32.79 -26.65
C TRP A 195 14.76 -33.45 -27.89
N THR A 196 14.49 -34.77 -27.83
CA THR A 196 14.04 -35.55 -28.99
C THR A 196 12.62 -35.22 -29.48
N GLY A 197 11.85 -34.44 -28.71
CA GLY A 197 10.50 -34.01 -29.07
C GLY A 197 10.43 -32.56 -29.58
N ARG A 198 9.21 -32.02 -29.61
CA ARG A 198 8.95 -30.64 -30.07
C ARG A 198 9.14 -29.64 -28.92
N GLY A 199 9.74 -28.49 -29.22
CA GLY A 199 9.97 -27.41 -28.27
C GLY A 199 11.10 -27.70 -27.27
N LEU A 200 11.16 -26.91 -26.19
CA LEU A 200 12.27 -26.92 -25.22
C LEU A 200 11.93 -27.61 -23.88
N LEU A 201 10.68 -27.98 -23.65
CA LEU A 201 10.22 -28.49 -22.34
C LEU A 201 9.41 -29.78 -22.41
N GLY A 202 8.59 -29.96 -23.46
CA GLY A 202 7.80 -31.19 -23.67
C GLY A 202 6.58 -31.34 -22.76
N VAL A 203 5.94 -30.22 -22.40
CA VAL A 203 4.70 -30.17 -21.62
C VAL A 203 3.59 -29.50 -22.42
N GLN A 204 2.35 -29.92 -22.18
CA GLN A 204 1.16 -29.24 -22.65
C GLN A 204 0.38 -28.69 -21.46
N LEU A 205 0.04 -27.40 -21.53
CA LEU A 205 -0.64 -26.67 -20.48
C LEU A 205 -2.00 -26.17 -20.99
N SER A 206 -3.02 -26.26 -20.16
CA SER A 206 -4.32 -25.60 -20.34
C SER A 206 -4.48 -24.51 -19.31
N THR A 207 -5.19 -23.42 -19.65
CA THR A 207 -5.53 -22.38 -18.68
C THR A 207 -6.59 -22.90 -17.72
N SER A 208 -6.35 -22.81 -16.41
CA SER A 208 -7.42 -23.05 -15.44
C SER A 208 -8.38 -21.86 -15.50
N SER A 209 -9.60 -22.10 -16.00
CA SER A 209 -10.68 -21.14 -15.80
C SER A 209 -10.94 -21.05 -14.29
N PRO A 210 -11.11 -19.85 -13.70
CA PRO A 210 -11.52 -19.74 -12.32
C PRO A 210 -12.83 -20.51 -12.17
N MET A 211 -12.78 -21.57 -11.38
CA MET A 211 -13.92 -22.44 -11.14
C MET A 211 -14.96 -21.61 -10.39
N THR A 212 -15.93 -21.05 -11.12
CA THR A 212 -17.18 -20.56 -10.53
C THR A 212 -17.80 -21.73 -9.79
N SER A 213 -17.89 -21.64 -8.48
CA SER A 213 -18.67 -22.56 -7.66
C SER A 213 -20.12 -22.58 -8.16
N GLY A 214 -20.52 -23.69 -8.77
CA GLY A 214 -21.92 -23.93 -9.14
C GLY A 214 -22.13 -24.40 -10.58
N SER A 215 -21.75 -25.64 -10.89
CA SER A 215 -22.32 -26.35 -12.04
C SER A 215 -22.78 -27.72 -11.59
N THR A 216 -23.99 -27.78 -11.03
CA THR A 216 -24.80 -28.99 -11.01
C THR A 216 -24.89 -29.50 -12.45
N LYS A 217 -24.40 -30.73 -12.66
CA LYS A 217 -24.47 -31.44 -13.93
C LYS A 217 -25.92 -31.47 -14.42
N PHE A 218 -26.25 -30.67 -15.42
CA PHE A 218 -27.51 -30.79 -16.16
C PHE A 218 -27.39 -32.01 -17.07
N ILE A 219 -27.81 -33.17 -16.55
CA ILE A 219 -28.09 -34.34 -17.37
C ILE A 219 -29.28 -33.96 -18.25
N LYS A 220 -29.11 -33.96 -19.58
CA LYS A 220 -30.23 -33.89 -20.52
C LYS A 220 -31.04 -35.19 -20.43
N PRO A 221 -32.35 -35.17 -20.11
CA PRO A 221 -33.23 -36.22 -20.56
C PRO A 221 -33.70 -35.93 -21.99
N ASN A 222 -33.49 -36.91 -22.87
CA ASN A 222 -34.04 -36.95 -24.21
C ASN A 222 -35.55 -37.22 -24.17
N ASN A 223 -36.27 -36.39 -24.93
CA ASN A 223 -37.39 -36.72 -25.81
C ASN A 223 -38.75 -37.22 -25.25
N THR A 224 -39.77 -36.75 -25.98
CA THR A 224 -41.13 -37.26 -26.21
C THR A 224 -42.30 -36.87 -25.29
N SER A 225 -43.17 -36.05 -25.91
CA SER A 225 -44.63 -36.15 -25.99
C SER A 225 -45.52 -35.81 -24.77
N SER A 226 -46.10 -34.61 -24.87
CA SER A 226 -47.55 -34.34 -24.97
C SER A 226 -48.49 -34.53 -23.77
N ILE A 227 -49.42 -33.56 -23.66
CA ILE A 227 -50.78 -33.60 -23.08
C ILE A 227 -50.98 -32.87 -21.73
N SER A 228 -51.39 -31.60 -21.88
CA SER A 228 -52.64 -30.99 -21.40
C SER A 228 -52.92 -30.66 -19.92
N ARG A 229 -53.55 -29.47 -19.81
CA ARG A 229 -54.54 -28.96 -18.84
C ARG A 229 -54.03 -28.12 -17.66
N CYS A 230 -54.41 -26.84 -17.74
CA CYS A 230 -54.75 -25.89 -16.67
C CYS A 230 -55.79 -26.50 -15.67
N PRO A 231 -56.29 -25.79 -14.62
CA PRO A 231 -56.04 -24.40 -14.17
C PRO A 231 -56.02 -24.17 -12.62
N LEU A 232 -55.85 -22.89 -12.21
CA LEU A 232 -56.33 -22.22 -10.96
C LEU A 232 -55.66 -22.67 -9.63
N THR A 233 -55.32 -21.86 -8.61
CA THR A 233 -55.91 -20.65 -8.01
C THR A 233 -54.87 -19.89 -7.14
N ILE A 234 -54.92 -18.54 -7.17
CA ILE A 234 -55.05 -17.56 -6.06
C ILE A 234 -54.26 -17.81 -4.75
N PHE A 235 -53.37 -16.88 -4.37
CA PHE A 235 -53.47 -16.17 -3.08
C PHE A 235 -52.61 -14.88 -3.05
N THR A 236 -53.25 -13.82 -2.56
CA THR A 236 -52.86 -12.41 -2.51
C THR A 236 -52.22 -12.00 -1.17
N PHE A 237 -51.67 -10.77 -1.14
CA PHE A 237 -51.45 -9.88 0.03
C PHE A 237 -50.15 -10.17 0.84
N VAL A 238 -49.25 -9.22 1.17
CA VAL A 238 -49.41 -7.84 1.71
C VAL A 238 -48.21 -6.94 1.38
N MET A 239 -48.51 -5.66 1.16
CA MET A 239 -47.68 -4.47 1.02
C MET A 239 -47.21 -3.92 2.40
N LEU A 240 -45.95 -3.49 2.55
CA LEU A 240 -45.63 -2.33 3.42
C LEU A 240 -44.30 -1.65 3.05
N LEU A 241 -44.34 -0.32 3.12
CA LEU A 241 -43.46 0.72 2.58
C LEU A 241 -42.32 1.15 3.53
N CYS A 242 -41.23 1.70 2.97
CA CYS A 242 -40.55 2.97 3.33
C CYS A 242 -39.33 3.17 2.38
N TYR A 243 -39.35 4.09 1.39
CA TYR A 243 -39.01 5.54 1.44
C TYR A 243 -37.53 5.87 1.76
N PHE A 244 -36.80 6.45 0.78
CA PHE A 244 -35.93 7.66 0.87
C PHE A 244 -35.22 7.88 -0.49
N GLU A 245 -35.74 8.70 -1.41
CA GLU A 245 -35.53 10.14 -1.64
C GLU A 245 -34.24 10.50 -2.39
N PHE A 246 -34.45 11.03 -3.59
CA PHE A 246 -33.49 11.39 -4.65
C PHE A 246 -33.65 12.89 -4.82
N ASP A 247 -32.58 13.66 -4.67
CA ASP A 247 -32.60 15.09 -4.94
C ASP A 247 -31.59 15.46 -6.02
N GLY A 248 -32.05 16.30 -6.94
CA GLY A 248 -31.34 16.64 -8.16
C GLY A 248 -31.07 18.12 -8.29
N SER A 249 -30.38 18.43 -9.40
CA SER A 249 -30.21 19.75 -10.02
C SER A 249 -29.05 20.62 -9.51
N THR A 250 -28.01 20.79 -10.35
CA THR A 250 -27.96 21.98 -11.23
C THR A 250 -26.79 21.92 -12.23
N ASN A 251 -27.16 21.98 -13.52
CA ASN A 251 -26.58 22.75 -14.64
C ASN A 251 -25.05 22.79 -14.89
N ALA A 252 -24.63 22.21 -16.01
CA ALA A 252 -23.64 22.83 -16.91
C ALA A 252 -23.90 22.41 -18.37
N CYS A 253 -24.13 23.40 -19.23
CA CYS A 253 -24.45 23.25 -20.65
C CYS A 253 -23.30 22.67 -21.46
N ILE A 254 -23.66 21.76 -22.37
CA ILE A 254 -22.84 21.25 -23.47
C ILE A 254 -23.08 22.16 -24.68
N VAL A 255 -22.01 22.79 -25.16
CA VAL A 255 -21.91 23.35 -26.51
C VAL A 255 -20.81 22.58 -27.22
N VAL A 256 -21.09 22.03 -28.41
CA VAL A 256 -20.20 21.94 -29.60
C VAL A 256 -20.82 21.03 -30.68
N GLN A 257 -20.89 21.59 -31.89
CA GLN A 257 -21.06 20.99 -33.24
C GLN A 257 -22.42 20.34 -33.57
N ARG A 258 -23.08 20.68 -34.67
CA ARG A 258 -22.58 21.10 -36.00
C ARG A 258 -23.64 21.93 -36.73
#